data_AF-A0A962VSR4-F1
#
_entry.id   AF-A0A962VSR4-F1
#
_cell.length_a   1.000
_cell.length_b   1.000
_cell.length_c   1.000
_cell.angle_alpha   90.00
_cell.angle_beta   90.00
_cell.angle_gamma   90.00
#
_symmetry.space_group_name_H-M   'P 1'
#
loop_
_entity.id
_entity.type
_entity.pdbx_description
1 polymer ?
#
loop_
_entity_poly.entity_id
_entity_poly.type
_entity_poly.pdbx_seq_one_letter_code
_entity_poly.pdbx_strand_id
1 'polypeptide(L)' 'NHCSPEHRNYSEGPEGRCEAYEQCQDSASVTLCLIEGGGHVWPGVPATARQERRGQYSSNRFPTNEVIWRFFAQHRRP' A
#
# COMPACT_ATOMS: atom_id res chain seq x y z
N ASN A 1 8.30 10.35 11.52
CA ASN A 1 9.12 9.62 10.53
C ASN A 1 10.24 10.47 9.89
N HIS A 2 10.30 11.79 10.13
CA HIS A 2 11.40 12.68 9.71
C HIS A 2 11.90 12.45 8.26
N CYS A 3 10.96 12.23 7.33
CA CYS A 3 11.26 12.08 5.90
C CYS A 3 11.39 13.45 5.23
N SER A 4 11.96 13.45 4.03
CA SER A 4 11.89 14.63 3.15
C SER A 4 10.43 15.03 2.92
N PRO A 5 10.10 16.35 2.88
CA PRO A 5 8.76 16.81 2.54
C PRO A 5 8.40 16.50 1.08
N GLU A 6 9.39 16.33 0.21
CA GLU A 6 9.19 15.86 -1.15
C GLU A 6 8.92 14.35 -1.15
N HIS A 7 7.81 13.96 -1.78
CA HIS A 7 7.42 12.57 -1.95
C HIS A 7 7.02 12.32 -3.41
N ARG A 8 7.26 11.11 -3.89
CA ARG A 8 6.86 10.70 -5.24
C ARG A 8 5.46 10.08 -5.20
N ASN A 9 4.55 10.66 -5.98
CA ASN A 9 3.21 10.12 -6.19
C ASN A 9 3.19 9.16 -7.39
N TYR A 10 2.49 8.04 -7.26
CA TYR A 10 2.26 7.10 -8.37
C TYR A 10 1.03 6.22 -8.11
N SER A 11 0.60 5.46 -9.11
CA SER A 11 -0.55 4.55 -9.01
C SER A 11 -0.10 3.09 -9.07
N GLU A 12 -0.81 2.23 -8.33
CA GLU A 12 -0.65 0.78 -8.33
C GLU A 12 -1.99 0.13 -8.71
N GLY A 13 -2.13 -0.18 -10.01
CA GLY A 13 -3.41 -0.55 -10.57
C GLY A 13 -4.41 0.63 -10.61
N PRO A 14 -5.68 0.36 -10.95
CA PRO A 14 -6.70 1.41 -11.13
C PRO A 14 -7.24 2.00 -9.82
N GLU A 15 -7.07 1.31 -8.69
CA GLU A 15 -7.64 1.71 -7.39
C GLU A 15 -6.55 2.08 -6.37
N GLY A 16 -5.26 1.92 -6.71
CA GLY A 16 -4.14 2.19 -5.81
C GLY A 16 -3.49 3.53 -6.05
N ARG A 17 -3.40 4.35 -5.01
CA ARG A 17 -2.63 5.61 -5.01
C ARG A 17 -1.55 5.54 -3.94
N CYS A 18 -0.32 5.76 -4.34
CA CYS A 18 0.84 5.59 -3.47
C CYS A 18 1.70 6.84 -3.40
N GLU A 19 2.26 7.06 -2.22
CA GLU A 19 3.18 8.12 -1.87
C GLU A 19 4.47 7.49 -1.34
N ALA A 20 5.58 7.67 -2.06
CA ALA A 20 6.91 7.24 -1.64
C ALA A 20 7.67 8.38 -0.97
N TYR A 21 8.03 8.15 0.28
CA TYR A 21 8.79 9.02 1.15
C TYR A 21 10.20 8.44 1.31
N GLU A 22 11.19 9.23 0.94
CA GLU A 22 12.61 8.85 1.02
C GLU A 22 13.32 9.70 2.07
N GLN A 23 14.58 9.34 2.36
CA GLN A 23 15.46 10.07 3.28
C GLN A 23 14.80 10.26 4.66
N CYS A 24 14.09 9.24 5.12
CA CYS A 24 13.56 9.21 6.48
C CYS A 24 14.68 8.96 7.49
N GLN A 25 14.33 9.09 8.77
CA GLN A 25 15.22 8.76 9.87
C GLN A 25 15.86 7.37 9.67
N ASP A 26 17.14 7.25 10.03
CA ASP A 26 17.92 6.01 9.90
C ASP A 26 18.01 5.45 8.46
N SER A 27 17.97 6.37 7.47
CA SER A 27 17.99 6.03 6.04
C SER A 27 16.84 5.13 5.61
N ALA A 28 15.71 5.17 6.33
CA ALA A 28 14.52 4.42 5.98
C ALA A 28 13.83 4.99 4.72
N SER A 29 13.13 4.10 4.03
CA SER A 29 12.19 4.44 2.95
C SER A 29 10.80 3.98 3.36
N VAL A 30 9.79 4.81 3.11
CA VAL A 30 8.40 4.53 3.47
C VAL A 30 7.53 4.71 2.24
N THR A 31 6.64 3.76 1.99
CA THR A 31 5.60 3.90 0.97
C THR A 31 4.24 3.75 1.62
N LEU A 32 3.37 4.74 1.44
CA LEU A 32 1.98 4.70 1.85
C LEU A 32 1.12 4.50 0.61
N CYS A 33 0.30 3.44 0.58
CA CYS A 33 -0.65 3.22 -0.50
C CYS A 33 -2.08 3.22 0.05
N LEU A 34 -2.95 4.02 -0.56
CA LEU A 34 -4.39 4.04 -0.34
C LEU A 34 -5.08 3.26 -1.46
N ILE A 35 -6.03 2.42 -1.08
CA ILE A 35 -6.91 1.72 -2.02
C ILE A 35 -8.27 2.41 -1.99
N GLU A 36 -8.64 3.04 -3.10
CA GLU A 36 -9.90 3.77 -3.22
C GLU A 36 -11.09 2.82 -3.02
N GLY A 37 -12.01 3.22 -2.14
CA GLY A 37 -13.17 2.41 -1.76
C GLY A 37 -12.85 1.18 -0.89
N GLY A 38 -11.58 0.89 -0.58
CA GLY A 38 -11.17 -0.24 0.26
C GLY A 38 -11.69 -0.17 1.70
N GLY A 39 -11.59 -1.29 2.43
CA GLY A 39 -11.92 -1.39 3.85
C GLY A 39 -10.83 -2.07 4.68
N HIS A 40 -11.15 -2.48 5.91
CA HIS A 40 -10.25 -3.28 6.74
C HIS A 40 -10.25 -4.76 6.30
N VAL A 41 -9.80 -4.97 5.06
CA VAL A 41 -9.74 -6.26 4.37
C VAL A 41 -8.41 -6.36 3.64
N TRP A 42 -7.83 -7.56 3.61
CA TRP A 42 -6.64 -7.81 2.79
C TRP A 42 -7.04 -7.85 1.30
N PRO A 43 -6.48 -6.97 0.44
CA PRO A 43 -6.83 -6.95 -0.98
C PRO A 43 -6.34 -8.22 -1.70
N GLY A 44 -7.08 -8.63 -2.74
CA GLY A 44 -6.85 -9.87 -3.47
C GLY A 44 -7.39 -11.12 -2.77
N VAL A 45 -8.02 -10.98 -1.60
CA VAL A 45 -8.71 -12.07 -0.89
C VAL A 45 -10.19 -11.69 -0.74
N PRO A 46 -11.14 -12.62 -0.95
CA PRO A 46 -12.56 -12.34 -0.71
C PRO A 46 -12.81 -11.80 0.69
N ALA A 47 -13.67 -10.78 0.80
CA ALA A 47 -14.12 -10.28 2.09
C ALA A 47 -14.89 -11.38 2.84
N THR A 48 -14.70 -11.47 4.15
CA THR A 48 -15.53 -12.34 4.99
C THR A 48 -16.95 -11.78 5.09
N ALA A 49 -17.93 -12.63 5.39
CA ALA A 49 -19.31 -12.19 5.58
C ALA A 49 -19.47 -11.07 6.64
N ARG A 50 -18.58 -11.01 7.65
CA ARG A 50 -18.58 -9.91 8.63
C ARG A 50 -18.12 -8.59 8.02
N GLN A 51 -17.13 -8.63 7.13
CA GLN A 51 -16.59 -7.46 6.45
C GLN A 51 -17.61 -6.93 5.43
N GLU A 52 -18.25 -7.81 4.67
CA GLU A 52 -19.34 -7.47 3.75
C GLU A 52 -20.52 -6.78 4.46
N ARG A 53 -20.98 -7.34 5.59
CA ARG A 53 -22.05 -6.70 6.41
C ARG A 53 -21.67 -5.32 6.95
N ARG A 54 -20.38 -4.97 6.98
CA ARG A 54 -19.86 -3.67 7.39
C ARG A 54 -19.56 -2.76 6.20
N GLY A 55 -19.97 -3.14 4.99
CA GLY A 55 -19.72 -2.37 3.78
C GLY A 55 -18.24 -2.31 3.38
N GLN A 56 -17.42 -3.24 3.86
CA GLN A 56 -16.00 -3.25 3.53
C GLN A 56 -15.79 -3.94 2.18
N TYR A 57 -15.08 -3.25 1.29
CA TYR A 57 -14.71 -3.76 -0.03
C TYR A 57 -13.29 -4.34 0.00
N SER A 58 -13.14 -5.51 -0.62
CA SER A 58 -11.83 -6.07 -0.95
C SER A 58 -11.53 -5.80 -2.43
N SER A 59 -10.45 -5.07 -2.69
CA SER A 59 -10.02 -4.82 -4.07
C SER A 59 -9.33 -6.04 -4.65
N ASN A 60 -9.77 -6.45 -5.84
CA ASN A 60 -9.06 -7.42 -6.68
C ASN A 60 -8.23 -6.72 -7.77
N ARG A 61 -8.14 -5.39 -7.73
CA ARG A 61 -7.44 -4.58 -8.73
C ARG A 61 -6.18 -3.90 -8.19
N PHE A 62 -5.92 -4.01 -6.89
CA PHE A 62 -4.68 -3.61 -6.27
C PHE A 62 -3.78 -4.84 -6.03
N PRO A 63 -2.60 -4.95 -6.67
CA PRO A 63 -1.73 -6.12 -6.56
C PRO A 63 -0.89 -6.07 -5.27
N THR A 64 -1.54 -6.25 -4.11
CA THR A 64 -0.93 -6.05 -2.78
C THR A 64 0.36 -6.82 -2.59
N ASN A 65 0.37 -8.11 -2.95
CA ASN A 65 1.51 -8.98 -2.70
C ASN A 65 2.71 -8.55 -3.55
N GLU A 66 2.49 -8.22 -4.82
CA GLU A 66 3.53 -7.75 -5.73
C GLU A 66 4.10 -6.40 -5.29
N VAL A 67 3.24 -5.47 -4.83
CA VAL A 67 3.65 -4.16 -4.30
C VAL A 67 4.57 -4.34 -3.09
N ILE A 68 4.14 -5.14 -2.12
CA ILE A 68 4.93 -5.39 -0.89
C ILE A 68 6.25 -6.08 -1.23
N TRP A 69 6.22 -7.11 -2.08
CA TRP A 69 7.44 -7.81 -2.47
C TRP A 69 8.42 -6.93 -3.23
N ARG A 70 7.93 -6.09 -4.15
CA ARG A 70 8.78 -5.14 -4.88
C ARG A 70 9.45 -4.15 -3.92
N PHE A 71 8.72 -3.65 -2.92
CA PHE A 71 9.28 -2.77 -1.89
C PHE A 71 10.44 -3.46 -1.15
N PHE A 72 10.26 -4.68 -0.66
CA PHE A 72 11.33 -5.40 0.05
C PHE A 72 12.50 -5.80 -0.86
N ALA A 73 12.24 -6.15 -2.12
CA ALA A 73 13.28 -6.49 -3.07
C ALA A 73 14.20 -5.30 -3.40
N GLN A 74 13.64 -4.08 -3.39
CA GLN A 74 14.36 -2.81 -3.57
C GLN A 74 15.08 -2.36 -2.29
N HIS A 75 14.55 -2.67 -1.11
CA HIS A 75 15.08 -2.28 0.20
C HIS A 75 15.54 -3.51 1.00
N ARG A 76 16.53 -4.24 0.45
CA ARG A 76 17.06 -5.42 1.12
C ARG A 76 17.69 -5.03 2.45
N ARG A 77 17.41 -5.81 3.49
CA ARG A 77 18.14 -5.67 4.75
C ARG A 77 19.62 -5.99 4.50
N PRO A 78 20.56 -5.23 5.10
CA PRO A 78 21.97 -5.57 5.09
C PRO A 78 22.24 -6.98 5.61
#